data_AF-A0A7V8FSR9-F1
#
_entry.id   AF-A0A7V8FSR9-F1
#
_cell.length_a   1.000
_cell.length_b   1.000
_cell.length_c   1.000
_cell.angle_alpha   90.00
_cell.angle_beta   90.00
_cell.angle_gamma   90.00
#
_symmetry.space_group_name_H-M   'P 1'
#
loop_
_entity.id
_entity.type
_entity.pdbx_description
1 polymer ?
#
loop_
_entity_poly.entity_id
_entity_poly.type
_entity_poly.pdbx_seq_one_letter_code
_entity_poly.pdbx_strand_id
1 'polypeptide(L)'
;MKTIIALGIAAAWMAAPAHADICSDLHTIYAQSATQFASWKSGEGDAESTFPSSFVAVGASTCTIGEDPASFSCIWKFGTPAAMDQAYRRMLGELESCRPLMKMSPEIKPTEPQELRAGASLRKIELVGFDYLDADVMMMLGKEETSGMPDEFDLNGNKLTFTFVAPDH
;
A
#
# COMPACT_ATOMS: atom_id res chain seq x y z
N MET A 1 5.38 -53.48 27.43
CA MET A 1 6.05 -52.37 26.72
C MET A 1 5.21 -51.97 25.51
N LYS A 2 4.73 -50.73 25.48
CA LYS A 2 4.71 -49.79 24.34
C LYS A 2 3.62 -48.73 24.58
N THR A 3 4.03 -47.66 25.25
CA THR A 3 3.29 -46.41 25.30
C THR A 3 3.57 -45.69 23.99
N ILE A 4 2.56 -45.46 23.16
CA ILE A 4 2.69 -44.62 21.96
C ILE A 4 2.10 -43.25 22.33
N ILE A 5 2.99 -42.27 22.50
CA ILE A 5 2.62 -40.86 22.69
C ILE A 5 2.42 -40.28 21.29
N ALA A 6 1.17 -40.06 20.90
CA ALA A 6 0.84 -39.29 19.72
C ALA A 6 0.98 -37.79 20.05
N LEU A 7 2.12 -37.20 19.68
CA LEU A 7 2.27 -35.74 19.63
C LEU A 7 1.41 -35.23 18.47
N GLY A 8 0.23 -34.71 18.79
CA GLY A 8 -0.54 -33.88 17.88
C GLY A 8 0.20 -32.56 17.67
N ILE A 9 0.88 -32.44 16.54
CA ILE A 9 1.38 -31.16 16.04
C ILE A 9 0.16 -30.39 15.57
N ALA A 10 -0.40 -29.56 16.46
CA ALA A 10 -1.29 -28.49 16.06
C ALA A 10 -0.44 -27.50 15.27
N ALA A 11 -0.40 -27.68 13.95
CA ALA A 11 0.02 -26.63 13.05
C ALA A 11 -0.95 -25.46 13.28
N ALA A 12 -0.52 -24.47 14.06
CA ALA A 12 -1.14 -23.17 14.03
C ALA A 12 -0.83 -22.61 12.65
N TRP A 13 -1.79 -22.70 11.74
CA TRP A 13 -1.79 -21.94 10.50
C TRP A 13 -1.94 -20.49 10.92
N MET A 14 -0.81 -19.86 11.28
CA MET A 14 -0.73 -18.41 11.26
C MET A 14 -0.93 -18.05 9.79
N ALA A 15 -2.15 -17.66 9.45
CA ALA A 15 -2.43 -16.96 8.22
C ALA A 15 -1.54 -15.72 8.26
N ALA A 16 -0.34 -15.83 7.68
CA ALA A 16 0.43 -14.66 7.35
C ALA A 16 -0.52 -13.77 6.53
N PRO A 17 -0.71 -12.49 6.89
CA PRO A 17 -1.42 -11.60 6.00
C PRO A 17 -0.68 -11.71 4.67
N ALA A 18 -1.37 -12.23 3.64
CA ALA A 18 -0.83 -12.27 2.30
C ALA A 18 -0.59 -10.80 1.93
N HIS A 19 0.66 -10.36 2.05
CA HIS A 19 1.07 -9.07 1.55
C HIS A 19 0.97 -9.15 0.03
N ALA A 20 0.42 -8.13 -0.61
CA ALA A 20 0.38 -8.04 -2.06
C ALA A 20 1.79 -8.26 -2.61
N ASP A 21 1.93 -9.14 -3.60
CA ASP A 21 3.14 -9.20 -4.42
C ASP A 21 3.10 -7.97 -5.33
N ILE A 22 3.52 -6.84 -4.78
CA ILE A 22 3.35 -5.54 -5.42
C ILE A 22 4.12 -5.49 -6.73
N CYS A 23 5.21 -6.24 -6.86
CA CYS A 23 5.96 -6.37 -8.11
C CYS A 23 5.17 -7.10 -9.20
N SER A 24 4.48 -8.19 -8.85
CA SER A 24 3.61 -8.89 -9.79
C SER A 24 2.44 -8.01 -10.23
N ASP A 25 1.86 -7.25 -9.30
CA ASP A 25 0.75 -6.36 -9.59
C ASP A 25 1.20 -5.13 -10.41
N LEU A 26 2.44 -4.66 -10.23
CA LEU A 26 2.93 -3.42 -10.83
C LEU A 26 2.84 -3.40 -12.35
N HIS A 27 3.18 -4.50 -13.03
CA HIS A 27 3.04 -4.58 -14.48
C HIS A 27 1.58 -4.49 -14.94
N THR A 28 0.65 -5.04 -14.15
CA THR A 28 -0.79 -4.96 -14.43
C THR A 28 -1.29 -3.53 -14.22
N ILE A 29 -0.87 -2.88 -13.13
CA ILE A 29 -1.19 -1.48 -12.83
C ILE A 29 -0.67 -0.57 -13.95
N TYR A 30 0.58 -0.76 -14.37
CA TYR A 30 1.19 -0.02 -15.48
C TYR A 30 0.47 -0.24 -16.80
N ALA A 31 0.14 -1.48 -17.17
CA ALA A 31 -0.60 -1.75 -18.40
C ALA A 31 -1.99 -1.09 -18.40
N GLN A 32 -2.63 -1.04 -17.24
CA GLN A 32 -3.95 -0.45 -17.07
C GLN A 32 -3.91 1.10 -17.10
N SER A 33 -2.81 1.71 -16.67
CA SER A 33 -2.68 3.17 -16.58
C SER A 33 -2.81 3.87 -17.92
N ALA A 34 -2.47 3.20 -19.03
CA ALA A 34 -2.65 3.70 -20.40
C ALA A 34 -4.12 4.01 -20.75
N THR A 35 -5.09 3.47 -19.99
CA THR A 35 -6.52 3.74 -20.14
C THR A 35 -7.09 4.55 -18.97
N GLN A 36 -6.22 5.20 -18.18
CA GLN A 36 -6.58 5.93 -16.97
C GLN A 36 -7.44 5.08 -16.01
N PHE A 37 -7.16 3.78 -15.94
CA PHE A 37 -7.88 2.82 -15.11
C PHE A 37 -9.39 2.74 -15.38
N ALA A 38 -9.85 3.12 -16.57
CA ALA A 38 -11.28 3.20 -16.89
C ALA A 38 -12.07 1.92 -16.58
N SER A 39 -11.51 0.74 -16.89
CA SER A 39 -12.17 -0.54 -16.63
C SER A 39 -12.10 -1.00 -15.17
N TRP A 40 -11.35 -0.31 -14.31
CA TRP A 40 -11.27 -0.61 -12.88
C TRP A 40 -12.15 0.31 -12.04
N LYS A 41 -12.70 1.39 -12.60
CA LYS A 41 -13.65 2.24 -11.88
C LYS A 41 -14.96 1.47 -11.64
N SER A 42 -15.37 1.35 -10.39
CA SER A 42 -16.49 0.48 -9.98
C SER A 42 -17.71 1.22 -9.43
N GLY A 43 -17.67 2.56 -9.38
CA GLY A 43 -18.74 3.39 -8.86
C GLY A 43 -18.66 4.83 -9.35
N GLU A 44 -19.54 5.68 -8.81
CA GLU A 44 -19.45 7.12 -9.01
C GLU A 44 -18.21 7.67 -8.29
N GLY A 45 -17.57 8.67 -8.90
CA GLY A 45 -16.46 9.38 -8.29
C GLY A 45 -16.97 10.30 -7.18
N ASP A 46 -16.10 10.60 -6.22
CA ASP A 46 -16.37 11.65 -5.26
C ASP A 46 -16.07 13.05 -5.83
N ALA A 47 -16.25 14.08 -5.00
CA ALA A 47 -16.00 15.47 -5.38
C ALA A 47 -14.54 15.77 -5.75
N GLU A 48 -13.61 14.88 -5.36
CA GLU A 48 -12.18 14.97 -5.65
C GLU A 48 -11.80 14.11 -6.87
N SER A 49 -12.80 13.62 -7.63
CA SER A 49 -12.62 12.73 -8.78
C SER A 49 -11.85 11.46 -8.42
N THR A 50 -12.08 10.95 -7.21
CA THR A 50 -11.58 9.66 -6.75
C THR A 50 -12.68 8.60 -6.84
N PHE A 51 -12.37 7.46 -7.44
CA PHE A 51 -13.32 6.38 -7.73
C PHE A 51 -12.93 5.11 -6.98
N PRO A 52 -13.88 4.34 -6.44
CA PRO A 52 -13.59 3.00 -5.93
C PRO A 52 -13.09 2.08 -7.05
N SER A 53 -12.04 1.30 -6.79
CA SER A 53 -11.49 0.33 -7.74
C SER A 53 -12.14 -1.05 -7.59
N SER A 54 -12.51 -1.69 -8.70
CA SER A 54 -12.89 -3.12 -8.75
C SER A 54 -11.67 -4.04 -8.61
N PHE A 55 -10.47 -3.54 -8.88
CA PHE A 55 -9.21 -4.25 -8.62
C PHE A 55 -8.67 -3.84 -7.25
N VAL A 56 -8.49 -4.82 -6.37
CA VAL A 56 -8.00 -4.62 -5.00
C VAL A 56 -6.75 -5.46 -4.80
N ALA A 57 -5.62 -4.80 -4.51
CA ALA A 57 -4.37 -5.47 -4.19
C ALA A 57 -4.55 -6.38 -2.97
N VAL A 58 -3.88 -7.53 -2.96
CA VAL A 58 -4.10 -8.55 -1.92
C VAL A 58 -3.81 -7.98 -0.51
N GLY A 59 -4.78 -8.19 0.39
CA GLY A 59 -4.72 -7.70 1.77
C GLY A 59 -5.06 -6.22 1.94
N ALA A 60 -5.23 -5.45 0.87
CA ALA A 60 -5.64 -4.05 0.98
C ALA A 60 -7.08 -3.98 1.50
N SER A 61 -7.34 -2.99 2.36
CA SER A 61 -8.68 -2.70 2.86
C SER A 61 -9.53 -1.98 1.81
N THR A 62 -8.91 -1.15 0.98
CA THR A 62 -9.56 -0.43 -0.13
C THR A 62 -8.52 -0.07 -1.17
N CYS A 63 -8.95 0.07 -2.42
CA CYS A 63 -8.18 0.72 -3.47
C CYS A 63 -9.06 1.71 -4.25
N THR A 64 -8.45 2.81 -4.68
CA THR A 64 -9.11 3.91 -5.38
C THR A 64 -8.34 4.34 -6.61
N ILE A 65 -9.02 5.06 -7.50
CA ILE A 65 -8.49 5.59 -8.76
C ILE A 65 -8.69 7.10 -8.77
N GLY A 66 -7.63 7.89 -8.93
CA GLY A 66 -7.72 9.33 -9.18
C GLY A 66 -7.69 9.64 -10.68
N GLU A 67 -8.35 10.72 -11.11
CA GLU A 67 -8.45 11.10 -12.52
C GLU A 67 -7.38 12.09 -13.02
N ASP A 68 -6.86 12.97 -12.15
CA ASP A 68 -5.92 14.04 -12.55
C ASP A 68 -4.90 14.34 -11.44
N PRO A 69 -3.68 13.76 -11.49
CA PRO A 69 -3.20 12.80 -12.48
C PRO A 69 -3.86 11.43 -12.32
N ALA A 70 -3.87 10.63 -13.40
CA ALA A 70 -4.37 9.27 -13.36
C ALA A 70 -3.55 8.44 -12.35
N SER A 71 -4.19 8.01 -11.27
CA SER A 71 -3.50 7.32 -10.17
C SER A 71 -4.29 6.13 -9.67
N PHE A 72 -3.57 5.16 -9.10
CA PHE A 72 -4.13 4.00 -8.43
C PHE A 72 -3.53 3.92 -7.02
N SER A 73 -4.37 3.92 -5.99
CA SER A 73 -3.93 3.91 -4.59
C SER A 73 -4.59 2.79 -3.81
N CYS A 74 -3.84 2.11 -2.94
CA CYS A 74 -4.35 1.07 -2.05
C CYS A 74 -3.94 1.35 -0.62
N ILE A 75 -4.85 1.05 0.33
CA ILE A 75 -4.65 1.27 1.76
C ILE A 75 -4.77 -0.07 2.50
N TRP A 76 -3.77 -0.43 3.29
CA TRP A 76 -3.82 -1.50 4.28
C TRP A 76 -3.93 -0.91 5.69
N LYS A 77 -4.83 -1.47 6.50
CA LYS A 77 -5.01 -1.08 7.91
C LYS A 77 -4.43 -2.14 8.84
N PHE A 78 -3.68 -1.70 9.84
CA PHE A 78 -3.01 -2.57 10.81
C PHE A 78 -3.48 -2.29 12.24
N GLY A 79 -3.62 -3.36 13.03
CA GLY A 79 -4.01 -3.25 14.44
C GLY A 79 -2.89 -2.71 15.34
N THR A 80 -1.63 -2.76 14.91
CA THR A 80 -0.49 -2.28 15.70
C THR A 80 0.55 -1.57 14.82
N PRO A 81 1.29 -0.58 15.35
CA PRO A 81 2.39 0.06 14.64
C PRO A 81 3.48 -0.94 14.22
N ALA A 82 3.78 -1.94 15.07
CA ALA A 82 4.80 -2.94 14.78
C ALA A 82 4.46 -3.81 13.55
N ALA A 83 3.19 -4.18 13.38
CA ALA A 83 2.74 -4.94 12.21
C ALA A 83 2.79 -4.09 10.92
N MET A 84 2.39 -2.82 11.02
CA MET A 84 2.51 -1.86 9.92
C MET A 84 3.96 -1.66 9.50
N ASP A 85 4.87 -1.47 10.46
CA ASP A 85 6.29 -1.28 10.23
C ASP A 85 6.95 -2.48 9.53
N GLN A 86 6.54 -3.70 9.92
CA GLN A 86 7.00 -4.91 9.25
C GLN A 86 6.49 -4.97 7.80
N ALA A 87 5.21 -4.65 7.58
CA ALA A 87 4.60 -4.62 6.25
C ALA A 87 5.26 -3.56 5.35
N TYR A 88 5.51 -2.37 5.89
CA TYR A 88 6.16 -1.25 5.21
C TYR A 88 7.57 -1.63 4.74
N ARG A 89 8.43 -2.13 5.65
CA ARG A 89 9.79 -2.54 5.28
C ARG A 89 9.81 -3.66 4.24
N ARG A 90 8.84 -4.57 4.29
CA ARG A 90 8.70 -5.64 3.32
C ARG A 90 8.32 -5.10 1.94
N MET A 91 7.27 -4.27 1.87
CA MET A 91 6.81 -3.67 0.61
C MET A 91 7.88 -2.75 0.01
N LEU A 92 8.63 -2.03 0.86
CA LEU A 92 9.78 -1.25 0.44
C LEU A 92 10.83 -2.14 -0.25
N GLY A 93 11.27 -3.21 0.41
CA GLY A 93 12.25 -4.14 -0.18
C GLY A 93 11.74 -4.86 -1.45
N GLU A 94 10.44 -5.11 -1.55
CA GLU A 94 9.82 -5.63 -2.78
C GLU A 94 9.91 -4.59 -3.90
N LEU A 95 9.48 -3.34 -3.67
CA LEU A 95 9.58 -2.25 -4.65
C LEU A 95 11.02 -1.97 -5.10
N GLU A 96 11.99 -2.07 -4.20
CA GLU A 96 13.42 -1.95 -4.50
C GLU A 96 13.96 -3.07 -5.39
N SER A 97 13.35 -4.25 -5.33
CA SER A 97 13.78 -5.45 -6.04
C SER A 97 12.92 -5.81 -7.25
N CYS A 98 11.81 -5.10 -7.49
CA CYS A 98 11.00 -5.26 -8.68
C CYS A 98 11.86 -5.08 -9.94
N ARG A 99 11.56 -5.87 -10.98
CA ARG A 99 12.18 -5.63 -12.28
C ARG A 99 11.76 -4.24 -12.79
N PRO A 100 12.66 -3.52 -13.49
CA PRO A 100 12.32 -2.28 -14.20
C PRO A 100 11.03 -2.42 -15.01
N LEU A 101 10.18 -1.39 -15.00
CA LEU A 101 8.98 -1.39 -15.83
C LEU A 101 9.33 -1.37 -17.32
N MET A 102 10.46 -0.75 -17.69
CA MET A 102 10.98 -0.80 -19.05
C MET A 102 12.46 -1.22 -19.14
N LYS A 103 13.39 -0.39 -18.67
CA LYS A 103 14.85 -0.51 -18.88
C LYS A 103 15.72 0.00 -17.73
N MET A 104 15.22 0.81 -16.79
CA MET A 104 16.02 1.39 -15.69
C MET A 104 15.52 1.00 -14.29
N SER A 105 16.45 0.84 -13.36
CA SER A 105 16.13 0.67 -11.95
C SER A 105 15.58 1.98 -11.36
N PRO A 106 14.61 1.91 -10.43
CA PRO A 106 14.03 3.10 -9.83
C PRO A 106 15.04 3.92 -9.03
N GLU A 107 14.92 5.24 -9.10
CA GLU A 107 15.57 6.13 -8.12
C GLU A 107 14.65 6.29 -6.91
N ILE A 108 15.17 6.02 -5.70
CA ILE A 108 14.40 6.11 -4.46
C ILE A 108 14.64 7.47 -3.81
N LYS A 109 13.56 8.19 -3.56
CA LYS A 109 13.56 9.49 -2.87
C LYS A 109 12.92 9.31 -1.49
N PRO A 110 13.70 9.01 -0.44
CA PRO A 110 13.16 8.91 0.90
C PRO A 110 12.79 10.30 1.43
N THR A 111 11.64 10.42 2.08
CA THR A 111 11.26 11.61 2.83
C THR A 111 11.49 11.36 4.32
N GLU A 112 11.97 12.37 5.04
CA GLU A 112 12.04 12.29 6.49
C GLU A 112 10.63 12.13 7.08
N PRO A 113 10.46 11.32 8.14
CA PRO A 113 9.18 11.21 8.83
C PRO A 113 8.69 12.57 9.34
N GLN A 114 7.45 12.91 9.04
CA GLN A 114 6.78 14.12 9.50
C GLN A 114 5.87 13.78 10.69
N GLU A 115 5.97 14.56 11.78
CA GLU A 115 5.07 14.45 12.92
C GLU A 115 4.02 15.56 12.89
N LEU A 116 2.74 15.17 12.77
CA LEU A 116 1.59 16.07 12.79
C LEU A 116 0.81 15.88 14.10
N ARG A 117 0.47 16.99 14.76
CA ARG A 117 -0.36 16.97 15.98
C ARG A 117 -1.75 17.53 15.66
N ALA A 118 -2.79 16.74 15.91
CA ALA A 118 -4.18 17.14 15.75
C ALA A 118 -4.95 16.77 17.02
N GLY A 119 -5.24 17.75 17.88
CA GLY A 119 -5.94 17.52 19.15
C GLY A 119 -5.16 16.61 20.11
N ALA A 120 -5.83 15.59 20.67
CA ALA A 120 -5.23 14.57 21.54
C ALA A 120 -4.47 13.47 20.77
N SER A 121 -4.54 13.50 19.44
CA SER A 121 -3.93 12.54 18.52
C SER A 121 -2.62 13.07 17.93
N LEU A 122 -1.58 12.24 17.99
CA LEU A 122 -0.30 12.42 17.32
C LEU A 122 -0.23 11.47 16.12
N ARG A 123 0.03 12.02 14.94
CA ARG A 123 0.20 11.28 13.69
C ARG A 123 1.64 11.39 13.23
N LYS A 124 2.24 10.28 12.85
CA LYS A 124 3.56 10.22 12.25
C LYS A 124 3.45 9.65 10.86
N ILE A 125 3.89 10.41 9.87
CA ILE A 125 3.79 10.07 8.45
C ILE A 125 5.20 9.87 7.92
N GLU A 126 5.45 8.74 7.26
CA GLU A 126 6.67 8.48 6.50
C GLU A 126 6.29 8.19 5.07
N LEU A 127 7.03 8.74 4.10
CA LEU A 127 6.75 8.63 2.66
C LEU A 127 8.04 8.37 1.88
N VAL A 128 8.04 7.36 1.03
CA VAL A 128 9.13 7.06 0.10
C VAL A 128 8.59 7.08 -1.32
N GLY A 129 9.22 7.88 -2.18
CA GLY A 129 8.95 7.91 -3.61
C GLY A 129 9.90 6.99 -4.38
N PHE A 130 9.38 6.33 -5.42
CA PHE A 130 10.15 5.59 -6.41
C PHE A 130 9.88 6.20 -7.78
N ASP A 131 10.94 6.68 -8.42
CA ASP A 131 10.87 7.36 -9.71
C ASP A 131 11.35 6.40 -10.81
N TYR A 132 10.42 6.01 -11.70
CA TYR A 132 10.67 5.15 -12.85
C TYR A 132 10.76 6.02 -14.10
N LEU A 133 11.90 6.71 -14.24
CA LEU A 133 12.18 7.68 -15.31
C LEU A 133 12.04 7.13 -16.74
N ASP A 134 12.13 5.81 -16.91
CA ASP A 134 11.99 5.15 -18.20
C ASP A 134 10.54 4.91 -18.62
N ALA A 135 9.63 4.91 -17.66
CA ALA A 135 8.20 4.70 -17.83
C ALA A 135 7.36 5.95 -17.53
N ASP A 136 8.01 7.06 -17.13
CA ASP A 136 7.41 8.31 -16.64
C ASP A 136 6.38 8.07 -15.52
N VAL A 137 6.69 7.13 -14.61
CA VAL A 137 5.82 6.73 -13.50
C VAL A 137 6.45 7.10 -12.16
N MET A 138 5.62 7.58 -11.25
CA MET A 138 5.99 7.76 -9.84
C MET A 138 5.19 6.80 -8.98
N MET A 139 5.87 6.05 -8.12
CA MET A 139 5.23 5.31 -7.03
C MET A 139 5.54 5.94 -5.69
N MET A 140 4.62 5.83 -4.76
CA MET A 140 4.77 6.32 -3.40
C MET A 140 4.35 5.23 -2.42
N LEU A 141 5.18 4.99 -1.42
CA LEU A 141 4.87 4.14 -0.28
C LEU A 141 4.84 5.01 0.97
N GLY A 142 3.68 5.14 1.58
CA GLY A 142 3.46 5.91 2.80
C GLY A 142 3.06 5.03 3.97
N LYS A 143 3.50 5.34 5.18
CA LYS A 143 2.91 4.80 6.41
C LYS A 143 2.49 5.92 7.35
N GLU A 144 1.35 5.73 8.01
CA GLU A 144 0.79 6.65 8.98
C GLU A 144 0.58 5.89 10.30
N GLU A 145 1.34 6.27 11.33
CA GLU A 145 1.15 5.80 12.70
C GLU A 145 0.30 6.82 13.46
N THR A 146 -0.78 6.35 14.09
CA THR A 146 -1.63 7.20 14.93
C THR A 146 -1.50 6.75 16.38
N SER A 147 -1.18 7.70 17.27
CA SER A 147 -1.03 7.49 18.72
C SER A 147 -1.84 8.53 19.51
N GLY A 148 -2.42 8.14 20.66
CA GLY A 148 -3.26 9.02 21.49
C GLY A 148 -4.57 8.37 21.94
N MET A 149 -5.39 9.10 22.71
CA MET A 149 -6.78 8.68 22.91
C MET A 149 -7.49 8.77 21.56
N PRO A 150 -8.23 7.73 21.12
CA PRO A 150 -9.04 7.85 19.93
C PRO A 150 -10.02 8.99 20.19
N ASP A 151 -9.89 10.10 19.47
CA ASP A 151 -11.04 10.98 19.31
C ASP A 151 -12.16 10.09 18.76
N GLU A 152 -13.39 10.32 19.21
CA GLU A 152 -14.60 9.57 18.81
C GLU A 152 -14.82 9.56 17.26
N PHE A 153 -13.98 10.30 16.54
CA PHE A 153 -13.94 10.48 15.09
C PHE A 153 -12.63 10.00 14.41
N ASP A 154 -11.60 9.52 15.13
CA ASP A 154 -10.36 9.07 14.47
C ASP A 154 -10.45 7.61 13.98
N LEU A 155 -11.12 7.43 12.85
CA LEU A 155 -11.30 6.15 12.14
C LEU A 155 -10.04 5.69 11.36
N ASN A 156 -8.90 6.36 11.54
CA ASN A 156 -7.79 6.26 10.62
C ASN A 156 -6.59 5.40 11.06
N GLY A 157 -6.53 4.88 12.29
CA GLY A 157 -5.65 3.75 12.66
C GLY A 157 -4.18 3.81 12.19
N ASN A 158 -3.51 2.66 12.17
CA ASN A 158 -2.18 2.51 11.55
C ASN A 158 -2.38 2.10 10.08
N LYS A 159 -1.86 2.89 9.14
CA LYS A 159 -2.08 2.69 7.70
C LYS A 159 -0.78 2.56 6.94
N LEU A 160 -0.80 1.67 5.96
CA LEU A 160 0.18 1.63 4.86
C LEU A 160 -0.57 2.01 3.58
N THR A 161 -0.02 2.92 2.80
CA THR A 161 -0.58 3.38 1.54
C THR A 161 0.44 3.15 0.43
N PHE A 162 0.02 2.51 -0.64
CA PHE A 162 0.76 2.46 -1.89
C PHE A 162 0.01 3.30 -2.91
N THR A 163 0.70 4.16 -3.65
CA THR A 163 0.14 4.94 -4.74
C THR A 163 1.02 4.83 -5.96
N PHE A 164 0.40 4.51 -7.10
CA PHE A 164 0.98 4.59 -8.42
C PHE A 164 0.39 5.80 -9.14
N VAL A 165 1.24 6.65 -9.72
CA VAL A 165 0.85 7.82 -10.50
C VAL A 165 1.37 7.61 -11.93
N ALA A 166 0.43 7.60 -12.88
CA ALA A 166 0.73 7.53 -14.31
C ALA A 166 1.23 8.90 -14.81
N PRO A 167 1.98 8.93 -15.92
CA PRO A 167 2.36 10.19 -16.56
C PRO A 167 1.15 11.01 -16.99
N ASP A 168 1.27 12.33 -16.92
CA ASP A 168 0.34 13.26 -17.57
C ASP A 168 0.46 13.05 -19.08
N HIS A 169 -0.60 12.54 -19.71
CA HIS A 169 -0.69 12.40 -21.17
C HIS A 169 -1.31 13.62 -21.83
#